data_AF-A0A2V8HFX0-F1
#
_entry.id   AF-A0A2V8HFX0-F1
#
_cell.length_a   1.000
_cell.length_b   1.000
_cell.length_c   1.000
_cell.angle_alpha   90.00
_cell.angle_beta   90.00
_cell.angle_gamma   90.00
#
_symmetry.space_group_name_H-M   'P 1'
#
loop_
_entity.id
_entity.type
_entity.pdbx_description
1 polymer ?
#
loop_
_entity_poly.entity_id
_entity_poly.type
_entity_poly.pdbx_seq_one_letter_code
_entity_poly.pdbx_strand_id
1 'polypeptide(L)'
;MNELNWFWIGVGVAVPPVIGLIVAIPFWRGAQFVFGNLAGTGVFFASAVALILRERAELDRLMLACLDAGFVCLPSPTAFTRFAIYAFIALVETCALFYASLIVEERRRRRGYAPQWR
;
A
#
# COMPACT_ATOMS: atom_id res chain seq x y z
N MET A 1 -14.01 21.39 10.50
CA MET A 1 -14.43 20.34 9.55
C MET A 1 -13.17 19.83 8.90
N ASN A 2 -12.71 18.63 9.26
CA ASN A 2 -11.40 18.16 8.79
C ASN A 2 -11.57 17.42 7.49
N GLU A 3 -11.21 18.08 6.40
CA GLU A 3 -11.21 17.47 5.08
C GLU A 3 -10.17 16.35 4.99
N LEU A 4 -10.40 15.44 4.06
CA LEU A 4 -9.51 14.34 3.75
C LEU A 4 -8.15 14.91 3.30
N ASN A 5 -7.06 14.54 3.96
CA ASN A 5 -5.75 15.07 3.61
C ASN A 5 -5.17 14.33 2.38
N TRP A 6 -5.38 14.93 1.21
CA TRP A 6 -4.91 14.42 -0.08
C TRP A 6 -3.40 14.18 -0.14
N PHE A 7 -2.61 14.91 0.66
CA PHE A 7 -1.17 14.69 0.74
C PHE A 7 -0.86 13.27 1.23
N TRP A 8 -1.54 12.79 2.28
CA TRP A 8 -1.30 11.45 2.83
C TRP A 8 -1.80 10.33 1.93
N ILE A 9 -2.86 10.59 1.18
CA ILE A 9 -3.29 9.69 0.11
C ILE A 9 -2.21 9.60 -0.97
N GLY A 10 -1.67 10.75 -1.41
CA GLY A 10 -0.56 10.80 -2.36
C GLY A 10 0.68 10.04 -1.85
N VAL A 11 1.03 10.21 -0.58
CA VAL A 11 2.11 9.44 0.07
C VAL A 11 1.80 7.94 0.04
N GLY A 12 0.56 7.56 0.38
CA GLY A 12 0.11 6.18 0.38
C GLY A 12 0.14 5.53 -1.01
N VAL A 13 -0.03 6.30 -2.08
CA VAL A 13 0.02 5.80 -3.47
C VAL A 13 1.44 5.79 -4.05
N ALA A 14 2.33 6.68 -3.59
CA ALA A 14 3.65 6.84 -4.20
C ALA A 14 4.75 6.08 -3.45
N VAL A 15 4.73 6.10 -2.11
CA VAL A 15 5.85 5.61 -1.31
C VAL A 15 5.85 4.08 -1.18
N PRO A 16 4.74 3.42 -0.78
CA PRO A 16 4.70 1.97 -0.67
C PRO A 16 5.11 1.24 -1.95
N PRO A 17 4.61 1.54 -3.16
CA PRO A 17 4.94 0.77 -4.36
C PRO A 17 6.42 0.91 -4.73
N VAL A 18 7.02 2.09 -4.54
CA VAL A 18 8.45 2.30 -4.77
C VAL A 18 9.27 1.45 -3.80
N ILE A 19 8.97 1.49 -2.51
CA ILE A 19 9.72 0.72 -1.50
C ILE A 19 9.49 -0.79 -1.71
N GLY A 20 8.25 -1.22 -1.93
CA GLY A 20 7.93 -2.63 -2.15
C GLY A 20 8.60 -3.19 -3.39
N LEU A 21 8.71 -2.42 -4.48
CA LEU A 21 9.48 -2.82 -5.66
C LEU A 21 10.98 -2.91 -5.36
N ILE A 22 11.54 -1.91 -4.67
CA ILE A 22 12.96 -1.93 -4.27
C ILE A 22 13.27 -3.19 -3.46
N VAL A 23 12.38 -3.57 -2.54
CA VAL A 23 12.51 -4.78 -1.72
C VAL A 23 12.30 -6.06 -2.54
N ALA A 24 11.37 -6.09 -3.50
CA ALA A 24 11.06 -7.28 -4.29
C ALA A 24 12.12 -7.60 -5.37
N ILE A 25 12.70 -6.57 -6.00
CA ILE A 25 13.70 -6.70 -7.08
C ILE A 25 14.87 -7.66 -6.76
N PRO A 26 15.55 -7.59 -5.59
CA PRO A 26 16.66 -8.50 -5.29
C PRO A 26 16.22 -9.98 -5.31
N PHE A 27 15.04 -10.31 -4.80
CA PHE A 27 14.50 -11.67 -4.82
C PHE A 27 14.15 -12.13 -6.24
N TRP A 28 13.59 -11.24 -7.07
CA TRP A 28 13.30 -11.53 -8.48
C TRP A 28 14.58 -11.83 -9.28
N ARG A 29 15.69 -11.14 -8.97
CA ARG A 29 17.00 -11.44 -9.58
C ARG A 29 17.45 -12.87 -9.24
N GLY A 30 17.21 -13.32 -8.01
CA GLY A 30 17.44 -14.69 -7.54
C GLY A 30 16.45 -15.76 -8.05
N ALA A 31 15.51 -15.41 -8.94
CA ALA A 31 14.43 -16.29 -9.41
C ALA A 31 13.46 -16.74 -8.30
N GLN A 32 13.45 -16.05 -7.16
CA GLN A 32 12.57 -16.29 -6.03
C GLN A 32 11.36 -15.35 -6.08
N PHE A 33 10.52 -15.49 -7.11
CA PHE A 33 9.39 -14.58 -7.36
C PHE A 33 8.36 -14.54 -6.22
N VAL A 34 8.04 -15.71 -5.65
CA VAL A 34 7.10 -15.82 -4.53
C VAL A 34 7.59 -15.04 -3.30
N PHE A 35 8.87 -15.19 -2.94
CA PHE A 35 9.45 -14.45 -1.81
C PHE A 35 9.48 -12.94 -2.08
N GLY A 36 9.82 -12.53 -3.31
CA GLY A 36 9.77 -11.12 -3.70
C GLY A 36 8.37 -10.52 -3.57
N ASN A 37 7.34 -11.23 -4.02
CA ASN A 37 5.95 -10.77 -3.91
C ASN A 37 5.48 -10.74 -2.46
N LEU A 38 5.85 -11.75 -1.65
CA LEU A 38 5.51 -11.78 -0.23
C LEU A 38 6.16 -10.60 0.52
N ALA A 39 7.43 -10.32 0.25
CA ALA A 39 8.15 -9.21 0.87
C ALA A 39 7.55 -7.86 0.46
N GLY A 40 7.29 -7.64 -0.84
CA GLY A 40 6.66 -6.41 -1.33
C GLY A 40 5.24 -6.20 -0.79
N THR A 41 4.43 -7.27 -0.76
CA THR A 41 3.08 -7.21 -0.17
C THR A 41 3.14 -6.90 1.33
N GLY A 42 4.12 -7.45 2.05
CA GLY A 42 4.38 -7.12 3.44
C GLY A 42 4.65 -5.62 3.66
N VAL A 43 5.42 -4.99 2.76
CA VAL A 43 5.66 -3.53 2.79
C VAL A 43 4.36 -2.75 2.59
N PHE A 44 3.52 -3.12 1.62
CA PHE A 44 2.26 -2.42 1.36
C PHE A 44 1.30 -2.55 2.54
N PHE A 45 1.16 -3.76 3.09
CA PHE A 45 0.30 -4.01 4.24
C PHE A 45 0.76 -3.24 5.49
N ALA A 46 2.06 -3.32 5.81
CA ALA A 46 2.63 -2.58 6.94
C ALA A 46 2.46 -1.06 6.77
N SER A 47 2.65 -0.55 5.55
CA SER A 47 2.46 0.88 5.25
C SER A 47 1.00 1.30 5.40
N ALA A 48 0.06 0.50 4.90
CA ALA A 48 -1.37 0.77 5.04
C ALA A 48 -1.80 0.80 6.51
N VAL A 49 -1.36 -0.19 7.30
CA VAL A 49 -1.62 -0.24 8.74
C VAL A 49 -1.02 0.99 9.43
N ALA A 50 0.21 1.38 9.12
CA ALA A 50 0.85 2.56 9.70
C ALA A 50 0.08 3.85 9.37
N LEU A 51 -0.37 4.03 8.12
CA LEU A 51 -1.16 5.19 7.71
C LEU A 51 -2.53 5.22 8.40
N ILE A 52 -3.19 4.07 8.53
CA ILE A 52 -4.47 3.95 9.24
C ILE A 52 -4.31 4.28 10.73
N LEU A 53 -3.28 3.74 11.40
CA LEU A 53 -3.02 4.02 12.82
C LEU A 53 -2.69 5.49 13.05
N ARG A 54 -1.95 6.10 12.12
CA ARG A 54 -1.66 7.53 12.14
C ARG A 54 -2.93 8.37 12.00
N GLU A 55 -3.80 8.06 11.04
CA GLU A 55 -5.09 8.74 10.88
C GLU A 55 -5.97 8.56 12.11
N ARG A 56 -5.99 7.36 12.70
CA ARG A 56 -6.72 7.06 13.94
C ARG A 56 -6.25 7.95 15.09
N ALA A 57 -4.94 8.09 15.28
CA ALA A 57 -4.37 8.93 16.33
C ALA A 57 -4.70 10.42 16.13
N GLU A 58 -4.72 10.90 14.89
CA GLU A 58 -5.15 12.28 14.59
C GLU A 58 -6.63 12.49 14.92
N LEU A 59 -7.50 11.57 14.50
CA LEU A 59 -8.94 11.63 14.80
C LEU A 59 -9.22 11.57 16.30
N ASP A 60 -8.49 10.74 17.07
CA ASP A 60 -8.68 10.64 18.51
C ASP A 60 -8.28 11.94 19.23
N ARG A 61 -7.19 12.60 18.81
CA ARG A 61 -6.80 13.91 19.35
C ARG A 61 -7.86 14.98 19.10
N LEU A 62 -8.44 14.98 17.92
CA LEU A 62 -9.50 15.92 17.55
C LEU A 62 -10.79 15.65 18.32
N MET A 63 -11.15 14.38 18.49
CA MET A 63 -12.34 13.99 19.23
C MET A 63 -12.22 14.37 20.70
N LEU A 64 -11.05 14.16 21.31
CA LEU A 64 -10.76 14.61 22.67
C LEU A 64 -10.91 16.13 22.82
N ALA A 65 -10.32 16.91 21.90
CA ALA A 65 -10.43 18.37 21.93
C ALA A 65 -11.89 18.88 21.82
N CYS A 66 -12.74 18.20 21.04
CA CYS A 66 -14.16 18.54 20.98
C CYS A 66 -14.91 18.18 22.28
N LEU A 67 -14.61 17.01 22.84
CA LEU A 67 -15.22 16.57 24.10
C LEU A 67 -14.86 17.53 25.24
N ASP A 68 -13.61 18.00 25.28
CA ASP A 68 -13.16 19.01 26.26
C ASP A 68 -13.88 20.36 26.07
N ALA A 69 -14.26 20.70 24.83
CA ALA A 69 -15.06 21.89 24.52
C ALA A 69 -16.57 21.72 24.79
N GLY A 70 -17.01 20.53 25.21
CA GLY A 70 -18.41 20.24 25.57
C GLY A 70 -19.34 19.93 24.39
N PHE A 71 -18.81 19.70 23.18
CA PHE A 71 -19.61 19.37 22.00
C PHE A 71 -19.14 18.08 21.33
N VAL A 72 -20.07 17.30 20.78
CA VAL A 72 -19.73 16.09 20.00
C VAL A 72 -19.45 16.49 18.57
N CYS A 73 -18.25 16.15 18.06
CA CYS A 73 -17.90 16.34 16.66
C CYS A 73 -17.86 15.00 15.93
N LEU A 74 -18.56 14.91 14.79
CA LEU A 74 -18.47 13.76 13.89
C LEU A 74 -17.48 14.07 12.77
N PRO A 75 -16.50 13.19 12.48
CA PRO A 75 -15.61 13.36 11.36
C PRO A 75 -16.38 13.19 10.03
N SER A 76 -16.15 14.10 9.09
CA SER A 76 -16.64 14.01 7.71
C SER A 76 -15.44 14.08 6.77
N PRO A 77 -15.15 13.07 5.92
CA PRO A 77 -15.81 11.76 5.82
C PRO A 77 -15.59 10.88 7.06
N THR A 78 -16.45 9.86 7.21
CA THR A 78 -16.40 8.93 8.36
C THR A 78 -15.05 8.24 8.49
N ALA A 79 -14.67 7.87 9.71
CA ALA A 79 -13.41 7.16 9.97
C ALA A 79 -13.27 5.89 9.12
N PHE A 80 -14.37 5.14 8.95
CA PHE A 80 -14.40 3.94 8.11
C PHE A 80 -14.01 4.24 6.66
N THR A 81 -14.60 5.27 6.05
CA THR A 81 -14.27 5.65 4.66
C THR A 81 -12.79 5.97 4.50
N ARG A 82 -12.19 6.67 5.46
CA ARG A 82 -10.75 7.01 5.43
C ARG A 82 -9.89 5.75 5.48
N PHE A 83 -10.21 4.81 6.36
CA PHE A 83 -9.46 3.55 6.47
C PHE A 83 -9.64 2.67 5.24
N ALA A 84 -10.85 2.64 4.68
CA ALA A 84 -11.17 1.90 3.47
C ALA A 84 -10.36 2.39 2.25
N ILE A 85 -10.11 3.70 2.14
CA ILE A 85 -9.27 4.27 1.06
C ILE A 85 -7.85 3.70 1.14
N TYR A 86 -7.19 3.76 2.30
CA TYR A 86 -5.83 3.23 2.45
C TYR A 86 -5.76 1.71 2.23
N ALA A 87 -6.76 0.97 2.71
CA ALA A 87 -6.85 -0.48 2.47
C ALA A 87 -7.03 -0.80 0.98
N PHE A 88 -7.86 -0.02 0.26
CA PHE A 88 -8.08 -0.20 -1.17
C PHE A 88 -6.82 0.10 -1.98
N ILE A 89 -6.07 1.15 -1.63
CA ILE A 89 -4.80 1.48 -2.26
C ILE A 89 -3.83 0.30 -2.13
N ALA A 90 -3.65 -0.22 -0.92
CA ALA A 90 -2.75 -1.35 -0.68
C ALA A 90 -3.17 -2.62 -1.43
N LEU A 91 -4.48 -2.86 -1.59
CA LEU A 91 -5.00 -3.95 -2.41
C LEU A 91 -4.62 -3.77 -3.88
N VAL A 92 -4.84 -2.59 -4.45
CA VAL A 92 -4.48 -2.28 -5.85
C VAL A 92 -2.97 -2.42 -6.06
N GLU A 93 -2.16 -1.91 -5.14
CA GLU A 93 -0.70 -2.05 -5.17
C GLU A 93 -0.25 -3.51 -5.15
N THR A 94 -0.90 -4.33 -4.31
CA THR A 94 -0.65 -5.77 -4.24
C THR A 94 -0.94 -6.42 -5.60
N CYS A 95 -2.12 -6.17 -6.18
CA CYS A 95 -2.45 -6.67 -7.50
C CYS A 95 -1.44 -6.24 -8.57
N ALA A 96 -1.03 -4.97 -8.55
CA ALA A 96 -0.05 -4.42 -9.48
C ALA A 96 1.33 -5.09 -9.33
N LEU A 97 1.78 -5.35 -8.11
CA LEU A 97 3.04 -6.05 -7.84
C LEU A 97 3.00 -7.49 -8.38
N PHE A 98 1.93 -8.23 -8.12
CA PHE A 98 1.78 -9.59 -8.65
C PHE A 98 1.75 -9.59 -10.19
N TYR A 99 1.04 -8.64 -10.79
CA TYR A 99 1.01 -8.48 -12.25
C TYR A 99 2.41 -8.19 -12.82
N ALA A 100 3.15 -7.26 -12.20
CA ALA A 100 4.52 -6.93 -12.60
C ALA A 100 5.45 -8.14 -12.46
N SER A 101 5.29 -8.92 -11.38
CA SER A 101 6.05 -10.15 -11.13
C SER A 101 5.89 -11.17 -12.26
N LEU A 102 4.64 -11.41 -12.70
CA LEU A 102 4.34 -12.31 -13.82
C LEU A 102 4.97 -11.84 -15.13
N ILE A 103 4.97 -10.53 -15.40
CA ILE A 103 5.63 -9.98 -16.59
C ILE A 103 7.15 -10.23 -16.54
N VAL A 104 7.78 -10.01 -15.38
CA VAL A 104 9.22 -10.22 -15.22
C VAL A 104 9.57 -11.70 -15.36
N GLU A 105 8.76 -12.59 -14.78
CA GLU A 105 8.91 -14.03 -14.90
C GLU A 105 8.80 -14.49 -16.35
N GLU A 106 7.75 -14.09 -17.06
CA GLU A 106 7.54 -14.41 -18.47
C GLU A 106 8.69 -13.91 -19.35
N ARG A 107 9.14 -12.66 -19.12
CA ARG A 107 10.28 -12.09 -19.84
C ARG A 107 11.57 -12.89 -19.59
N ARG A 108 11.78 -13.40 -18.38
CA ARG A 108 12.94 -14.25 -18.06
C ARG A 108 12.82 -15.62 -18.72
N ARG A 109 11.63 -16.22 -18.69
CA ARG A 109 11.34 -17.52 -19.30
C ARG A 109 11.62 -17.51 -20.80
N ARG A 110 11.20 -16.46 -21.51
CA ARG A 110 11.49 -16.26 -22.96
C ARG A 110 12.97 -16.14 -23.30
N ARG A 111 13.81 -15.66 -22.37
CA ARG A 111 15.26 -15.60 -22.56
C ARG A 111 15.95 -16.94 -22.36
N GLY A 112 15.37 -17.84 -21.54
CA GLY A 112 15.94 -19.15 -21.23
C GLY A 112 15.60 -20.24 -22.25
N TYR A 113 14.54 -20.08 -23.05
CA TYR A 113 14.20 -21.06 -24.10
C TYR A 113 15.14 -20.95 -25.31
N ALA A 114 15.67 -22.10 -25.74
CA ALA A 114 16.37 -22.21 -27.01
C ALA A 114 15.40 -21.89 -28.17
N PRO A 115 15.85 -21.27 -29.26
CA PRO A 115 14.98 -20.77 -30.33
C PRO A 115 14.10 -21.84 -30.99
N GLN A 116 14.45 -23.13 -30.89
CA GLN A 116 13.61 -24.22 -31.37
C GLN A 116 12.36 -24.53 -30.50
N TRP A 117 12.28 -24.00 -29.28
CA TRP A 117 11.16 -24.20 -28.34
C TRP A 117 10.38 -22.89 -28.08
N ARG A 118 10.52 -21.92 -28.98
CA ARG A 118 9.88 -20.59 -28.90
C ARG A 118 8.55 -20.56 -29.62
#